data_AF-A0A962RMK7-F1
#
_entry.id   AF-A0A962RMK7-F1
#
_cell.length_a   1.000
_cell.length_b   1.000
_cell.length_c   1.000
_cell.angle_alpha   90.00
_cell.angle_beta   90.00
_cell.angle_gamma   90.00
#
_symmetry.space_group_name_H-M   'P 1'
#
loop_
_entity.id
_entity.type
_entity.pdbx_description
1 polymer ?
#
loop_
_entity_poly.entity_id
_entity_poly.type
_entity_poly.pdbx_seq_one_letter_code
_entity_poly.pdbx_strand_id
1 'polypeptide(L)'
;MQRLAICLMGPTASGKTELAVAAAMALPVEIVSVDSAMVYRGMDIGTGKPEPDVLARAPHALVDVEDPWIPYSAARFAEQASHEMKRIAKAGRTPLLVGGTGLYFRALLGGLSDLPPAEPRVRARLEAQAAR
;
A
#
# COMPACT_ATOMS: atom_id res chain seq x y z
N MET A 1 -3.77 -15.98 18.50
CA MET A 1 -5.05 -15.32 18.21
C MET A 1 -4.88 -14.50 16.95
N GLN A 2 -5.55 -14.83 15.84
CA GLN A 2 -5.50 -13.98 14.64
C GLN A 2 -6.27 -12.69 14.95
N ARG A 3 -5.61 -11.54 14.93
CA ARG A 3 -6.30 -10.24 15.06
C ARG A 3 -6.95 -9.91 13.71
N LEU A 4 -8.21 -9.47 13.79
CA LEU A 4 -8.97 -8.95 12.65
C LEU A 4 -8.25 -7.70 12.09
N ALA A 5 -8.39 -7.45 10.79
CA ALA A 5 -7.94 -6.23 10.13
C ALA A 5 -9.14 -5.50 9.55
N ILE A 6 -9.07 -4.17 9.48
CA ILE A 6 -10.12 -3.32 8.90
C ILE A 6 -9.62 -2.82 7.54
N CYS A 7 -10.44 -2.96 6.50
CA CYS A 7 -10.16 -2.40 5.18
C CYS A 7 -11.07 -1.19 4.91
N LEU A 8 -10.48 0.00 4.81
CA LEU A 8 -11.14 1.22 4.37
C LEU A 8 -10.83 1.46 2.89
N MET A 9 -11.69 0.93 2.03
CA MET A 9 -11.58 1.04 0.57
C MET A 9 -12.46 2.15 0.02
N GLY A 10 -12.08 2.73 -1.12
CA GLY A 10 -12.89 3.74 -1.81
C GLY A 10 -12.12 4.50 -2.90
N PRO A 11 -12.82 5.19 -3.81
CA PRO A 11 -12.20 5.88 -4.94
C PRO A 11 -11.36 7.09 -4.48
N THR A 12 -10.51 7.61 -5.36
CA THR A 12 -9.76 8.86 -5.11
C THR A 12 -10.71 10.00 -4.73
N ALA A 13 -10.27 10.89 -3.85
CA ALA A 13 -11.05 12.02 -3.33
C ALA A 13 -12.32 11.66 -2.53
N SER A 14 -12.48 10.42 -2.06
CA SER A 14 -13.63 10.00 -1.24
C SER A 14 -13.48 10.25 0.28
N GLY A 15 -12.50 11.05 0.72
CA GLY A 15 -12.30 11.38 2.16
C GLY A 15 -11.69 10.27 3.04
N LYS A 16 -11.12 9.20 2.46
CA LYS A 16 -10.56 8.06 3.24
C LYS A 16 -9.49 8.48 4.23
N THR A 17 -8.59 9.37 3.81
CA THR A 17 -7.46 9.80 4.66
C THR A 17 -7.96 10.49 5.92
N GLU A 18 -8.92 11.41 5.79
CA GLU A 18 -9.50 12.11 6.93
C GLU A 18 -10.17 11.14 7.91
N LEU A 19 -10.97 10.20 7.38
CA LEU A 19 -11.59 9.16 8.20
C LEU A 19 -10.56 8.23 8.87
N ALA A 20 -9.48 7.87 8.18
CA ALA A 20 -8.43 7.03 8.72
C ALA A 20 -7.67 7.72 9.86
N VAL A 21 -7.33 9.01 9.69
CA VAL A 21 -6.69 9.83 10.72
C VAL A 21 -7.60 9.93 11.94
N ALA A 22 -8.89 10.23 11.75
CA ALA A 22 -9.85 10.27 12.84
C ALA A 22 -9.96 8.93 13.59
N ALA A 23 -10.00 7.81 12.85
CA ALA A 23 -10.01 6.47 13.43
C ALA A 23 -8.73 6.15 14.22
N ALA A 24 -7.56 6.52 13.72
CA ALA A 24 -6.27 6.30 14.41
C ALA A 24 -6.15 7.09 15.73
N MET A 25 -6.79 8.27 15.80
CA MET A 25 -6.84 9.07 17.01
C MET A 25 -7.85 8.54 18.04
N ALA A 26 -8.92 7.88 17.60
CA ALA A 26 -10.02 7.44 18.46
C ALA A 26 -9.96 5.96 18.86
N LEU A 27 -9.28 5.11 18.07
CA LEU A 27 -9.29 3.65 18.21
C LEU A 27 -7.86 3.10 18.29
N PRO A 28 -7.66 1.89 18.89
CA PRO A 28 -6.35 1.24 18.96
C PRO A 28 -5.96 0.61 17.61
N VAL A 29 -5.90 1.42 16.55
CA VAL A 29 -5.55 1.02 15.19
C VAL A 29 -4.21 1.62 14.76
N GLU A 30 -3.54 1.00 13.80
CA GLU A 30 -2.40 1.59 13.07
C GLU A 30 -2.67 1.52 11.58
N ILE A 31 -2.32 2.58 10.85
CA ILE A 31 -2.66 2.71 9.43
C ILE A 31 -1.59 2.06 8.56
N VAL A 32 -2.03 1.28 7.58
CA VAL A 32 -1.20 0.76 6.49
C VAL A 32 -1.77 1.30 5.18
N SER A 33 -0.98 2.10 4.46
CA SER A 33 -1.38 2.66 3.16
C SER A 33 -1.50 1.54 2.12
N VAL A 34 -2.57 1.58 1.32
CA VAL A 34 -2.84 0.66 0.20
C VAL A 34 -3.01 1.47 -1.09
N ASP A 35 -1.93 2.16 -1.46
CA ASP A 35 -1.87 3.05 -2.61
C ASP A 35 -0.55 2.83 -3.37
N SER A 36 -0.63 2.65 -4.69
CA SER A 36 0.53 2.35 -5.54
C SER A 36 1.40 3.56 -5.88
N ALA A 37 0.93 4.78 -5.61
CA ALA A 37 1.65 6.01 -5.88
C ALA A 37 2.29 6.59 -4.61
N MET A 38 1.62 6.47 -3.45
CA MET A 38 2.14 6.98 -2.17
C MET A 38 3.37 6.24 -1.65
N VAL A 39 3.70 5.06 -2.20
CA VAL A 39 4.92 4.31 -1.86
C VAL A 39 6.21 5.04 -2.24
N TYR A 40 6.15 5.98 -3.19
CA TYR A 40 7.33 6.62 -3.75
C TYR A 40 7.75 7.90 -3.04
N ARG A 41 9.06 8.00 -2.79
CA ARG A 41 9.71 9.17 -2.19
C ARG A 41 9.67 10.40 -3.08
N GLY A 42 9.40 11.56 -2.49
CA GLY A 42 9.39 12.85 -3.18
C GLY A 42 8.23 13.04 -4.18
N MET A 43 7.32 12.08 -4.29
CA MET A 43 6.10 12.19 -5.09
C MET A 43 4.91 12.53 -4.19
N ASP A 44 4.87 13.76 -3.66
CA ASP A 44 3.93 14.11 -2.58
C ASP A 44 2.63 14.73 -3.12
N ILE A 45 2.75 15.82 -3.88
CA ILE A 45 1.60 16.62 -4.34
C ILE A 45 0.72 15.82 -5.32
N GLY A 46 1.31 15.23 -6.35
CA GLY A 46 0.57 14.53 -7.41
C GLY A 46 -0.06 13.21 -6.97
N THR A 47 0.35 12.66 -5.82
CA THR A 47 -0.15 11.38 -5.31
C THR A 47 -1.20 11.55 -4.22
N GLY A 48 -1.44 12.79 -3.78
CA GLY A 48 -2.36 13.07 -2.67
C GLY A 48 -1.86 12.50 -1.33
N LYS A 49 -0.54 12.43 -1.16
CA LYS A 49 0.07 12.00 0.09
C LYS A 49 -0.37 12.94 1.23
N PRO A 50 -0.70 12.41 2.43
CA PRO A 50 -1.01 13.27 3.56
C PRO A 50 0.20 14.15 3.89
N GLU A 51 -0.09 15.39 4.28
CA GLU A 51 0.94 16.35 4.69
C GLU A 51 1.77 15.83 5.88
N PRO A 52 3.03 16.29 6.04
CA PRO A 52 3.92 15.79 7.09
C PRO A 52 3.36 15.90 8.52
N ASP A 53 2.58 16.95 8.80
CA ASP A 53 1.92 17.15 10.10
C ASP A 53 0.81 16.11 10.35
N VAL A 54 0.08 15.71 9.30
CA VAL A 54 -0.90 14.64 9.35
C VAL A 54 -0.21 13.30 9.59
N LEU A 55 0.88 13.01 8.87
CA LEU A 55 1.66 11.78 9.05
C LEU A 55 2.32 11.69 10.43
N ALA A 56 2.77 12.81 11.00
CA ALA A 56 3.30 12.85 12.36
C ALA A 56 2.24 12.47 13.42
N ARG A 57 0.98 12.87 13.19
CA ARG A 57 -0.15 12.57 14.10
C ARG A 57 -0.71 11.17 13.91
N ALA A 58 -0.79 10.72 12.67
CA ALA A 58 -1.27 9.39 12.30
C ALA A 58 -0.28 8.77 11.31
N PRO A 59 0.75 8.06 11.79
CA PRO A 59 1.72 7.41 10.91
C PRO A 59 1.04 6.40 9.98
N HIS A 60 1.33 6.52 8.68
CA HIS A 60 0.89 5.57 7.67
C HIS A 60 2.08 4.71 7.26
N ALA A 61 2.03 3.40 7.53
CA ALA A 61 3.02 2.50 7.00
C ALA A 61 2.91 2.40 5.47
N LEU A 62 4.03 2.04 4.81
CA LEU A 62 4.13 1.88 3.35
C LEU A 62 3.98 3.18 2.55
N VAL A 63 4.24 4.32 3.18
CA VAL A 63 4.45 5.60 2.51
C VAL A 63 5.96 5.88 2.46
N ASP A 64 6.46 6.41 1.35
CA ASP A 64 7.89 6.75 1.20
C ASP A 64 8.88 5.57 1.37
N VAL A 65 8.46 4.38 0.96
CA VAL A 65 9.24 3.14 1.11
C VAL A 65 10.14 2.80 -0.08
N GLU A 66 9.93 3.46 -1.22
CA GLU A 66 10.68 3.16 -2.45
C GLU A 66 11.03 4.43 -3.24
N ASP A 67 12.10 4.37 -4.03
CA ASP A 67 12.48 5.44 -4.95
C ASP A 67 11.64 5.38 -6.25
N PRO A 68 11.28 6.53 -6.86
CA PRO A 68 10.40 6.59 -8.04
C PRO A 68 10.87 5.77 -9.25
N TRP A 69 12.18 5.54 -9.39
CA TRP A 69 12.77 4.78 -10.50
C TRP A 69 12.80 3.27 -10.27
N ILE A 70 12.44 2.79 -9.08
CA ILE A 70 12.43 1.37 -8.74
C ILE A 70 11.00 0.83 -8.86
N PRO A 71 10.72 -0.16 -9.73
CA PRO A 71 9.39 -0.72 -9.85
C PRO A 71 8.88 -1.33 -8.54
N TYR A 72 7.63 -1.02 -8.19
CA TYR A 72 6.97 -1.55 -7.00
C TYR A 72 5.75 -2.42 -7.37
N SER A 73 5.79 -3.70 -6.98
CA SER A 73 4.82 -4.72 -7.42
C SER A 73 3.77 -5.04 -6.36
N ALA A 74 2.63 -5.61 -6.79
CA ALA A 74 1.59 -6.08 -5.88
C ALA A 74 2.07 -7.22 -4.96
N ALA A 75 3.01 -8.06 -5.42
CA ALA A 75 3.62 -9.10 -4.60
C ALA A 75 4.46 -8.51 -3.47
N ARG A 76 5.30 -7.51 -3.80
CA ARG A 76 6.11 -6.80 -2.81
C ARG A 76 5.24 -6.04 -1.81
N PHE A 77 4.18 -5.38 -2.29
CA PHE A 77 3.18 -4.77 -1.42
C PHE A 77 2.59 -5.80 -0.44
N ALA A 78 2.11 -6.93 -0.94
CA ALA A 78 1.45 -7.94 -0.11
C ALA A 78 2.39 -8.49 0.97
N GLU A 79 3.66 -8.69 0.65
CA GLU A 79 4.69 -9.10 1.62
C GLU A 79 4.90 -8.04 2.70
N GLN A 80 5.15 -6.78 2.31
CA GLN A 80 5.42 -5.69 3.26
C GLN A 80 4.18 -5.38 4.12
N ALA A 81 2.99 -5.33 3.52
CA ALA A 81 1.73 -5.15 4.24
C ALA A 81 1.47 -6.30 5.23
N SER A 82 1.75 -7.54 4.84
CA SER A 82 1.66 -8.69 5.75
C SER A 82 2.61 -8.59 6.93
N HIS A 83 3.83 -8.06 6.71
CA HIS A 83 4.78 -7.80 7.78
C HIS A 83 4.26 -6.73 8.75
N GLU A 84 3.79 -5.60 8.23
CA GLU A 84 3.23 -4.52 9.05
C GLU A 84 2.00 -4.96 9.84
N MET A 85 1.09 -5.70 9.21
CA MET A 85 -0.07 -6.27 9.90
C MET A 85 0.34 -7.18 11.06
N LYS A 86 1.37 -8.01 10.88
CA LYS A 86 1.91 -8.86 11.96
C LYS A 86 2.55 -8.03 13.07
N ARG A 87 3.30 -6.98 12.74
CA ARG A 87 3.92 -6.06 13.71
C ARG A 87 2.84 -5.37 14.56
N ILE A 88 1.85 -4.76 13.91
CA ILE A 88 0.71 -4.08 14.55
C ILE A 88 -0.06 -5.06 15.44
N ALA A 89 -0.36 -6.25 14.90
CA ALA A 89 -1.07 -7.29 15.63
C ALA A 89 -0.26 -7.84 16.82
N LYS A 90 1.07 -7.85 16.78
CA LYS A 90 1.89 -8.19 17.96
C LYS A 90 1.87 -7.08 19.02
N ALA A 91 1.77 -5.82 18.59
CA ALA A 91 1.79 -4.65 19.45
C ALA A 91 0.50 -4.36 20.21
N GLY A 92 -0.54 -5.19 20.09
CA GLY A 92 -1.81 -4.93 20.79
C GLY A 92 -2.91 -4.34 19.91
N ARG A 93 -2.57 -3.94 18.69
CA ARG A 93 -3.39 -3.02 17.87
C ARG A 93 -4.00 -3.71 16.65
N THR A 94 -4.96 -3.04 16.04
CA THR A 94 -5.70 -3.52 14.86
C THR A 94 -5.15 -2.85 13.60
N PRO A 95 -4.70 -3.60 12.57
CA PRO A 95 -4.30 -3.01 11.30
C PRO A 95 -5.50 -2.37 10.59
N LEU A 96 -5.35 -1.10 10.18
CA LEU A 96 -6.30 -0.35 9.38
C LEU A 96 -5.69 -0.13 7.99
N LEU A 97 -6.10 -0.93 7.02
CA LEU A 97 -5.67 -0.87 5.62
C LEU A 97 -6.48 0.20 4.89
N VAL A 98 -5.85 1.25 4.37
CA VAL A 98 -6.53 2.41 3.80
C VAL A 98 -6.02 2.67 2.38
N GLY A 99 -6.91 2.69 1.39
CA GLY A 99 -6.48 3.03 0.03
C GLY A 99 -7.46 2.62 -1.06
N GLY A 100 -7.03 2.79 -2.30
CA GLY A 100 -7.83 2.57 -3.51
C GLY A 100 -7.29 1.50 -4.46
N THR A 101 -6.07 0.99 -4.25
CA THR A 101 -5.44 0.07 -5.21
C THR A 101 -6.02 -1.34 -5.07
N GLY A 102 -7.08 -1.63 -5.83
CA GLY A 102 -7.78 -2.93 -5.78
C GLY A 102 -6.89 -4.15 -6.02
N LEU A 103 -5.88 -4.03 -6.90
CA LEU A 103 -4.92 -5.11 -7.13
C LEU A 103 -4.09 -5.44 -5.88
N TYR A 104 -3.75 -4.44 -5.06
CA TYR A 104 -2.99 -4.63 -3.83
C TYR A 104 -3.84 -5.33 -2.76
N PHE A 105 -5.11 -4.93 -2.62
CA PHE A 105 -6.06 -5.66 -1.77
C PHE A 105 -6.25 -7.11 -2.24
N ARG A 106 -6.40 -7.33 -3.54
CA ARG A 106 -6.53 -8.68 -4.10
C ARG A 106 -5.29 -9.53 -3.80
N ALA A 107 -4.09 -8.99 -4.02
CA ALA A 107 -2.84 -9.69 -3.73
C ALA A 107 -2.69 -10.03 -2.25
N LEU A 108 -3.04 -9.10 -1.36
CA LEU A 108 -2.93 -9.29 0.09
C LEU A 108 -3.96 -10.28 0.64
N LEU A 109 -5.22 -10.21 0.19
CA LEU A 109 -6.31 -11.02 0.74
C LEU A 109 -6.45 -12.38 0.05
N GLY A 110 -6.23 -12.43 -1.26
CA GLY A 110 -6.39 -13.64 -2.08
C GLY A 110 -5.09 -14.34 -2.45
N GLY A 111 -3.94 -13.73 -2.14
CA GLY A 111 -2.64 -14.19 -2.62
C GLY A 111 -2.42 -13.89 -4.10
N LEU A 112 -1.22 -14.20 -4.58
CA LEU A 112 -0.86 -14.18 -5.99
C LEU A 112 -0.38 -15.57 -6.39
N SER A 113 -0.60 -15.94 -7.64
CA SER A 113 0.01 -17.14 -8.21
C SER A 113 1.53 -17.03 -8.17
N ASP A 114 2.20 -18.14 -7.88
CA ASP A 114 3.66 -18.22 -7.93
C ASP A 114 4.12 -18.17 -9.39
N LEU A 115 4.58 -16.99 -9.82
CA LEU A 115 4.99 -16.70 -11.18
C LEU A 115 6.40 -16.11 -11.16
N PRO A 116 7.22 -16.38 -12.19
CA PRO A 116 8.54 -15.80 -12.28
C PRO A 116 8.46 -14.26 -12.36
N PRO A 117 9.47 -13.56 -11.83
CA PRO A 117 9.54 -12.10 -11.95
C PRO A 117 9.63 -11.67 -13.41
N ALA A 118 9.29 -10.41 -13.68
CA ALA A 118 9.36 -9.86 -15.02
C ALA A 118 10.82 -9.85 -15.54
N GLU A 119 11.05 -10.52 -16.68
CA GLU A 119 12.37 -10.59 -17.29
C GLU A 119 12.56 -9.51 -18.38
N PRO A 120 13.51 -8.57 -18.23
CA PRO A 120 13.67 -7.45 -19.16
C PRO A 120 13.93 -7.87 -20.61
N ARG A 121 14.69 -8.95 -20.82
CA ARG A 121 14.99 -9.46 -22.17
C ARG A 121 13.76 -10.00 -22.88
N VAL A 122 12.92 -10.72 -22.14
CA VAL A 122 11.65 -11.25 -22.68
C VAL A 122 10.72 -10.09 -23.02
N ARG A 123 10.61 -9.08 -22.13
CA ARG A 123 9.82 -7.87 -22.38
C ARG A 123 10.27 -7.13 -23.64
N ALA A 124 11.57 -6.85 -23.77
CA ALA A 124 12.11 -6.14 -24.92
C ALA A 124 11.86 -6.89 -26.25
N ARG A 125 11.97 -8.22 -26.24
CA ARG A 125 11.66 -9.05 -27.42
C ARG A 125 10.20 -8.93 -27.83
N LEU A 126 9.28 -8.98 -26.87
CA LEU A 126 7.84 -8.89 -27.12
C LEU A 126 7.43 -7.48 -27.60
N GLU A 127 8.02 -6.43 -27.03
CA GLU A 127 7.81 -5.04 -27.47
C GLU A 127 8.27 -4.84 -28.93
N ALA A 128 9.43 -5.39 -29.30
CA ALA A 128 9.92 -5.35 -30.68
C ALA A 128 9.05 -6.16 -31.66
N GLN A 129 8.34 -7.18 -31.19
CA GLN A 129 7.38 -7.94 -32.00
C GLN A 129 6.07 -7.17 -32.19
N ALA A 130 5.56 -6.51 -31.14
CA ALA A 130 4.32 -5.76 -31.19
C ALA A 130 4.41 -4.47 -32.03
N ALA A 131 5.61 -3.93 -32.21
CA ALA A 131 5.86 -2.76 -33.04
C ALA A 131 5.99 -3.06 -34.56
N ARG A 132 5.91 -4.33 -34.97
CA ARG A 132 5.90 -4.75 -36.38
C ARG A 132 4.48 -4.94 -36.87
#